data_AF-A0A7X1ZQL3-F1
#
_entry.id   AF-A0A7X1ZQL3-F1
#
_cell.length_a   1.000
_cell.length_b   1.000
_cell.length_c   1.000
_cell.angle_alpha   90.00
_cell.angle_beta   90.00
_cell.angle_gamma   90.00
#
_symmetry.space_group_name_H-M   'P 1'
#
loop_
_entity.id
_entity.type
_entity.pdbx_description
1 polymer ?
#
loop_
_entity_poly.entity_id
_entity_poly.type
_entity_poly.pdbx_seq_one_letter_code
_entity_poly.pdbx_strand_id
1 'polypeptide(L)'
;MEFKSEKSIYDGLKTALSAEFPNIKWTPQSFLRALVRMFARGLGLCWEVLSQVYHNIFVVLADAGALARHAVDWGLSWSGNAEQTRAQVLSRMRETNVGSAGWYENCVTGQLWEYVDSCTALVHTRGPNTVDLNCHYHGSRISRDVLDAVEAVFANDDYQIIGVDVMAVSL
;
A
#
# COMPACT_ATOMS: atom_id res chain seq x y z
N MET A 1 -4.24 0.63 2.12
CA MET A 1 -4.24 0.38 3.59
C MET A 1 -5.03 1.50 4.27
N GLU A 2 -6.07 1.17 5.05
CA GLU A 2 -6.89 2.18 5.73
C GLU A 2 -6.40 2.37 7.18
N PHE A 3 -5.83 3.54 7.48
CA PHE A 3 -5.32 3.85 8.82
C PHE A 3 -6.48 4.32 9.71
N LYS A 4 -6.70 3.66 10.86
CA LYS A 4 -7.78 4.00 11.78
C LYS A 4 -7.42 5.22 12.63
N SER A 5 -8.38 6.13 12.80
CA SER A 5 -8.23 7.26 13.73
C SER A 5 -8.27 6.80 15.19
N GLU A 6 -7.71 7.59 16.11
CA GLU A 6 -7.76 7.34 17.55
C GLU A 6 -9.20 7.09 18.04
N LYS A 7 -10.16 7.87 17.52
CA LYS A 7 -11.57 7.72 17.83
C LYS A 7 -12.11 6.36 17.36
N SER A 8 -11.78 5.95 16.14
CA SER A 8 -12.18 4.64 15.60
C SER A 8 -11.61 3.49 16.43
N ILE A 9 -10.34 3.60 16.85
CA ILE A 9 -9.70 2.61 17.72
C ILE A 9 -10.38 2.56 19.08
N TYR A 10 -10.64 3.72 19.70
CA TYR A 10 -11.35 3.82 20.97
C TYR A 10 -12.75 3.22 20.91
N ASP A 11 -13.54 3.57 19.89
CA ASP A 11 -14.91 3.08 19.72
C ASP A 11 -14.91 1.56 19.47
N GLY A 12 -13.93 1.04 18.73
CA GLY A 12 -13.72 -0.39 18.54
C GLY A 12 -13.42 -1.14 19.84
N LEU A 13 -12.43 -0.66 20.61
CA LEU A 13 -12.06 -1.25 21.91
C LEU A 13 -13.22 -1.21 22.90
N LYS A 14 -13.93 -0.08 22.95
CA LYS A 14 -15.11 0.09 23.80
C LYS A 14 -16.20 -0.92 23.43
N THR A 15 -16.44 -1.13 22.14
CA THR A 15 -17.44 -2.08 21.65
C THR A 15 -17.07 -3.50 22.02
N ALA A 16 -15.82 -3.91 21.79
CA ALA A 16 -15.32 -5.24 22.14
C ALA A 16 -15.43 -5.52 23.65
N LEU A 17 -14.99 -4.58 24.50
CA LEU A 17 -15.09 -4.73 25.95
C LEU A 17 -16.52 -4.76 26.46
N SER A 18 -17.44 -4.02 25.82
CA SER A 18 -18.86 -4.04 26.21
C SER A 18 -19.55 -5.34 25.79
N ALA A 19 -19.08 -6.00 24.73
CA ALA A 19 -19.58 -7.31 24.32
C ALA A 19 -19.15 -8.41 25.30
N GLU A 20 -17.90 -8.33 25.80
CA GLU A 20 -17.35 -9.30 26.76
C GLU A 20 -17.84 -9.06 28.19
N PHE A 21 -18.06 -7.79 28.56
CA PHE A 21 -18.52 -7.38 29.89
C PHE A 21 -19.71 -6.40 29.79
N PRO A 22 -20.95 -6.89 29.64
CA PRO A 22 -22.13 -6.08 29.35
C PRO A 22 -22.48 -5.04 30.44
N ASN A 23 -22.04 -5.28 31.68
CA ASN A 23 -22.36 -4.43 32.83
C ASN A 23 -21.39 -3.25 33.03
N ILE A 24 -20.42 -3.05 32.14
CA ILE A 24 -19.50 -1.92 32.21
C ILE A 24 -20.28 -0.60 32.05
N LYS A 25 -20.10 0.31 33.01
CA LYS A 25 -20.59 1.69 32.91
C LYS A 25 -19.48 2.61 32.40
N TRP A 26 -19.68 3.15 31.20
CA TRP A 26 -18.75 4.08 30.55
C TRP A 26 -18.96 5.53 31.00
N THR A 27 -18.65 5.84 32.26
CA THR A 27 -18.73 7.21 32.78
C THR A 27 -17.44 8.00 32.48
N PRO A 28 -17.49 9.35 32.42
CA PRO A 28 -16.31 10.19 32.22
C PRO A 28 -15.19 10.02 33.24
N GLN A 29 -15.54 9.61 34.46
CA GLN A 29 -14.62 9.43 35.57
C GLN A 29 -14.14 7.97 35.72
N SER A 30 -14.60 7.04 34.87
CA SER A 30 -14.23 5.63 35.04
C SER A 30 -12.76 5.40 34.68
N PHE A 31 -12.05 4.71 35.58
CA PHE A 31 -10.68 4.28 35.36
C PHE A 31 -10.55 3.46 34.06
N LEU A 32 -11.53 2.60 33.78
CA LEU A 32 -11.56 1.80 32.56
C LEU A 32 -11.62 2.68 31.29
N ARG A 33 -12.41 3.76 31.29
CA ARG A 33 -12.44 4.69 30.15
C ARG A 33 -11.08 5.37 29.95
N ALA A 34 -10.41 5.75 31.04
CA ALA A 34 -9.08 6.35 30.98
C ALA A 34 -8.06 5.35 30.39
N LEU A 35 -8.07 4.09 30.84
CA LEU A 35 -7.23 3.04 30.28
C LEU A 35 -7.48 2.83 28.78
N VAL A 36 -8.73 2.68 28.36
CA VAL A 36 -9.06 2.46 26.94
C VAL A 36 -8.65 3.65 26.08
N ARG A 37 -8.74 4.88 26.58
CA ARG A 37 -8.20 6.07 25.89
C ARG A 37 -6.68 6.03 25.78
N MET A 38 -5.97 5.65 26.84
CA MET A 38 -4.51 5.51 26.79
C MET A 38 -4.09 4.46 25.76
N PHE A 39 -4.74 3.30 25.73
CA PHE A 39 -4.48 2.26 24.73
C PHE A 39 -4.80 2.73 23.32
N ALA A 40 -5.95 3.38 23.11
CA ALA A 40 -6.33 3.91 21.80
C ALA A 40 -5.32 4.95 21.29
N ARG A 41 -4.81 5.82 22.18
CA ARG A 41 -3.77 6.78 21.82
C ARG A 41 -2.44 6.10 21.49
N GLY A 42 -2.01 5.12 22.29
CA GLY A 42 -0.78 4.37 22.05
C GLY A 42 -0.80 3.61 20.72
N LEU A 43 -1.92 2.94 20.42
CA LEU A 43 -2.13 2.29 19.13
C LEU A 43 -2.21 3.30 17.98
N GLY A 44 -2.85 4.45 18.20
CA GLY A 44 -2.88 5.55 17.24
C GLY A 44 -1.49 6.04 16.86
N LEU A 45 -0.60 6.23 17.84
CA LEU A 45 0.81 6.60 17.61
C LEU A 45 1.55 5.53 16.80
N CYS A 46 1.33 4.26 17.09
CA CYS A 46 1.92 3.17 16.30
C CYS A 46 1.45 3.22 14.84
N TRP A 47 0.17 3.50 14.63
CA TRP A 47 -0.42 3.67 13.30
C TRP A 47 0.13 4.88 12.56
N GLU A 48 0.33 6.01 13.24
CA GLU A 48 0.98 7.20 12.68
C GLU A 48 2.41 6.89 12.21
N VAL A 49 3.19 6.19 13.02
CA VAL A 49 4.56 5.79 12.66
C VAL A 49 4.57 4.83 11.48
N LEU A 50 3.71 3.80 11.49
CA LEU A 50 3.57 2.86 10.37
C LEU A 50 3.14 3.56 9.09
N SER A 51 2.24 4.54 9.19
CA SER A 51 1.79 5.36 8.08
C SER A 51 2.94 6.19 7.50
N GLN A 52 3.75 6.83 8.36
CA GLN A 52 4.94 7.56 7.93
C GLN A 52 5.96 6.65 7.25
N VAL A 53 6.23 5.46 7.82
CA VAL A 53 7.13 4.47 7.21
C VAL A 53 6.61 4.07 5.83
N TYR A 54 5.33 3.69 5.74
CA TYR A 54 4.69 3.30 4.49
C TYR A 54 4.76 4.41 3.44
N HIS A 55 4.40 5.64 3.79
CA HIS A 55 4.47 6.78 2.87
C HIS A 55 5.91 7.11 2.46
N ASN A 56 6.88 6.95 3.36
CA ASN A 56 8.29 7.23 3.08
C ASN A 56 8.98 6.14 2.24
N ILE A 57 8.38 4.96 2.10
CA ILE A 57 8.81 3.95 1.11
C ILE A 57 8.54 4.48 -0.31
N PHE A 58 7.42 5.15 -0.53
CA PHE A 58 7.02 5.63 -1.84
C PHE A 58 7.47 7.07 -2.06
N VAL A 59 8.37 7.29 -3.02
CA VAL A 59 8.91 8.63 -3.37
C VAL A 59 7.82 9.68 -3.62
N VAL A 60 6.66 9.27 -4.14
CA VAL A 60 5.50 10.15 -4.37
C VAL A 60 4.96 10.76 -3.07
N LEU A 61 4.99 10.01 -1.98
CA LEU A 61 4.43 10.38 -0.66
C LEU A 61 5.52 10.69 0.37
N ALA A 62 6.78 10.49 0.02
CA ALA A 62 7.92 10.68 0.90
C ALA A 62 8.06 12.15 1.34
N ASP A 63 8.34 12.32 2.63
CA ASP A 63 8.73 13.60 3.22
C ASP A 63 10.12 14.04 2.75
N ALA A 64 10.52 15.28 3.08
CA ALA A 64 11.81 15.83 2.64
C ALA A 64 13.02 15.02 3.14
N GLY A 65 12.95 14.45 4.34
CA GLY A 65 14.04 13.65 4.90
C GLY A 65 14.16 12.29 4.23
N ALA A 66 13.03 11.66 3.92
CA ALA A 66 12.97 10.44 3.13
C ALA A 66 13.43 10.68 1.69
N LEU A 67 13.01 11.77 1.04
CA LEU A 67 13.47 12.13 -0.29
C LEU A 67 14.97 12.39 -0.36
N ALA A 68 15.57 12.99 0.66
CA ALA A 68 17.02 13.15 0.73
C ALA A 68 17.74 11.79 0.78
N ARG A 69 17.20 10.80 1.53
CA ARG A 69 17.75 9.42 1.53
C ARG A 69 17.59 8.76 0.18
N HIS A 70 16.40 8.82 -0.42
CA HIS A 70 16.16 8.30 -1.77
C HIS A 70 17.11 8.95 -2.80
N ALA A 71 17.34 10.26 -2.73
CA ALA A 71 18.29 10.93 -3.61
C ALA A 71 19.70 10.32 -3.48
N VAL A 72 20.18 10.13 -2.24
CA VAL A 72 21.48 9.50 -1.99
C VAL A 72 21.53 8.07 -2.53
N ASP A 73 20.50 7.27 -2.29
CA ASP A 73 20.43 5.88 -2.77
C ASP A 73 20.48 5.79 -4.29
N TRP A 74 19.91 6.79 -4.99
CA TRP A 74 19.94 6.92 -6.45
C TRP A 74 21.14 7.70 -7.00
N GLY A 75 22.16 7.98 -6.17
CA GLY A 75 23.37 8.70 -6.58
C GLY A 75 23.12 10.15 -6.97
N LEU A 76 22.02 10.75 -6.51
CA LEU A 76 21.62 12.12 -6.72
C LEU A 76 22.00 12.99 -5.52
N SER A 77 22.32 14.25 -5.79
CA SER A 77 22.53 15.25 -4.74
C SER A 77 21.21 15.84 -4.26
N TRP A 78 21.02 15.94 -2.95
CA TRP A 78 19.89 16.66 -2.36
C TRP A 78 19.95 18.16 -2.70
N SER A 79 18.92 18.69 -3.36
CA SER A 79 18.88 20.10 -3.78
C SER A 79 18.36 21.05 -2.71
N GLY A 80 17.87 20.54 -1.56
CA GLY A 80 17.12 21.33 -0.58
C GLY A 80 15.63 21.50 -0.93
N ASN A 81 15.23 21.15 -2.15
CA ASN A 81 13.86 21.26 -2.62
C ASN A 81 13.25 19.85 -2.80
N ALA A 82 12.23 19.56 -1.99
CA ALA A 82 11.55 18.27 -1.99
C ALA A 82 10.86 17.95 -3.32
N GLU A 83 10.14 18.89 -3.93
CA GLU A 83 9.45 18.65 -5.20
C GLU A 83 10.43 18.38 -6.34
N GLN A 84 11.51 19.17 -6.41
CA GLN A 84 12.53 18.97 -7.42
C GLN A 84 13.25 17.63 -7.24
N THR A 85 13.64 17.30 -6.01
CA THR A 85 14.30 16.02 -5.72
C THR A 85 13.36 14.85 -6.03
N ARG A 86 12.08 14.96 -5.66
CA ARG A 86 11.06 13.97 -6.00
C ARG A 86 11.00 13.74 -7.50
N ALA A 87 10.93 14.80 -8.30
CA ALA A 87 10.91 14.69 -9.75
C ALA A 87 12.19 14.01 -10.30
N GLN A 88 13.37 14.35 -9.77
CA GLN A 88 14.64 13.76 -10.20
C GLN A 88 14.76 12.27 -9.84
N VAL A 89 14.42 11.91 -8.60
CA VAL A 89 14.42 10.53 -8.13
C VAL A 89 13.41 9.71 -8.95
N LEU A 90 12.18 10.21 -9.14
CA LEU A 90 11.18 9.55 -9.99
C LEU A 90 11.66 9.40 -11.44
N SER A 91 12.37 10.40 -12.00
CA SER A 91 12.94 10.32 -13.35
C SER A 91 13.99 9.21 -13.45
N ARG A 92 14.93 9.15 -12.50
CA ARG A 92 15.96 8.11 -12.47
C ARG A 92 15.37 6.73 -12.36
N MET A 93 14.40 6.59 -11.46
CA MET A 93 13.74 5.32 -11.27
C MET A 93 12.95 4.90 -12.52
N ARG A 94 12.41 5.86 -13.29
CA ARG A 94 11.79 5.58 -14.61
C ARG A 94 12.79 5.11 -15.66
N GLU A 95 14.02 5.62 -15.63
CA GLU A 95 15.10 5.18 -16.54
C GLU A 95 15.51 3.73 -16.27
N THR A 96 15.39 3.26 -15.02
CA THR A 96 15.68 1.88 -14.60
C THR A 96 14.46 0.98 -14.57
N ASN A 97 13.31 1.43 -15.10
CA ASN A 97 12.08 0.66 -15.03
C ASN A 97 12.15 -0.62 -15.87
N VAL A 98 11.50 -1.67 -15.37
CA VAL A 98 11.29 -2.92 -16.10
C VAL A 98 9.87 -2.94 -16.68
N GLY A 99 9.75 -3.21 -17.97
CA GLY A 99 8.48 -3.48 -18.66
C GLY A 99 7.64 -2.24 -19.02
N SER A 100 6.97 -2.29 -20.16
CA SER A 100 5.87 -1.37 -20.51
C SER A 100 4.54 -1.90 -19.97
N ALA A 101 3.48 -1.08 -19.91
CA ALA A 101 2.13 -1.56 -19.53
C ALA A 101 1.73 -2.82 -20.31
N GLY A 102 1.87 -2.80 -21.64
CA GLY A 102 1.60 -3.97 -22.48
C GLY A 102 2.50 -5.19 -22.19
N TRP A 103 3.73 -5.00 -21.72
CA TRP A 103 4.57 -6.11 -21.28
C TRP A 103 3.99 -6.80 -20.04
N TYR A 104 3.54 -6.04 -19.04
CA TYR A 104 2.87 -6.59 -17.84
C TYR A 104 1.58 -7.33 -18.21
N GLU A 105 0.74 -6.72 -19.04
CA GLU A 105 -0.52 -7.31 -19.50
C GLU A 105 -0.29 -8.63 -20.25
N ASN A 106 0.76 -8.68 -21.10
CA ASN A 106 1.15 -9.88 -21.84
C ASN A 106 1.76 -10.96 -20.93
N CYS A 107 2.48 -10.60 -19.86
CA CYS A 107 3.00 -11.59 -18.91
C CYS A 107 1.86 -12.30 -18.18
N VAL A 108 0.84 -11.55 -17.76
CA VAL A 108 -0.35 -12.11 -17.09
C VAL A 108 -1.16 -12.96 -18.06
N THR A 109 -1.57 -12.39 -19.19
CA THR A 109 -2.42 -13.11 -20.15
C THR A 109 -1.67 -14.27 -20.80
N GLY A 110 -0.36 -14.18 -21.03
CA GLY A 110 0.43 -15.28 -21.58
C GLY A 110 0.56 -16.50 -20.66
N GLN A 111 0.56 -16.31 -19.34
CA GLN A 111 0.74 -17.39 -18.36
C GLN A 111 -0.58 -17.87 -17.74
N LEU A 112 -1.58 -16.99 -17.66
CA LEU A 112 -2.84 -17.24 -16.94
C LEU A 112 -4.07 -17.07 -17.85
N TRP A 113 -3.93 -17.22 -19.17
CA TRP A 113 -5.03 -17.05 -20.15
C TRP A 113 -6.28 -17.88 -19.84
N GLU A 114 -6.15 -19.04 -19.19
CA GLU A 114 -7.28 -19.91 -18.82
C GLU A 114 -8.19 -19.28 -17.74
N TYR A 115 -7.65 -18.32 -16.99
CA TYR A 115 -8.27 -17.69 -15.81
C TYR A 115 -8.33 -16.16 -15.89
N VAL A 116 -7.66 -15.54 -16.88
CA VAL A 116 -7.60 -14.09 -17.10
C VAL A 116 -7.67 -13.80 -18.60
N ASP A 117 -8.78 -13.23 -19.05
CA ASP A 117 -8.99 -12.88 -20.47
C ASP A 117 -8.29 -11.59 -20.86
N SER A 118 -8.32 -10.62 -19.94
CA SER A 118 -7.72 -9.32 -20.14
C SER A 118 -7.18 -8.78 -18.83
N CYS A 119 -6.12 -8.01 -18.95
CA CYS A 119 -5.50 -7.32 -17.86
C CYS A 119 -5.21 -5.90 -18.33
N THR A 120 -5.47 -4.91 -17.48
CA THR A 120 -5.04 -3.53 -17.71
C THR A 120 -3.99 -3.18 -16.68
N ALA A 121 -2.80 -2.78 -17.12
CA ALA A 121 -1.70 -2.41 -16.25
C ALA A 121 -1.63 -0.88 -16.09
N LEU A 122 -1.85 -0.42 -14.87
CA LEU A 122 -1.55 0.95 -14.46
C LEU A 122 -0.15 0.98 -13.86
N VAL A 123 0.83 1.23 -14.71
CA VAL A 123 2.22 1.31 -14.28
C VAL A 123 2.48 2.62 -13.55
N HIS A 124 3.21 2.53 -12.45
CA HIS A 124 3.80 3.65 -11.72
C HIS A 124 2.84 4.59 -10.96
N THR A 125 1.66 4.10 -10.61
CA THR A 125 0.67 4.85 -9.81
C THR A 125 1.18 5.21 -8.41
N ARG A 126 1.99 4.33 -7.79
CA ARG A 126 2.51 4.50 -6.43
C ARG A 126 4.01 4.76 -6.37
N GLY A 127 4.72 4.47 -7.45
CA GLY A 127 6.15 4.66 -7.56
C GLY A 127 6.74 3.92 -8.75
N PRO A 128 8.05 3.94 -8.92
CA PRO A 128 8.73 3.19 -9.97
C PRO A 128 8.79 1.71 -9.64
N ASN A 129 8.86 0.87 -10.67
CA ASN A 129 8.74 -0.59 -10.55
C ASN A 129 7.55 -1.03 -9.68
N THR A 130 6.49 -0.21 -9.59
CA THR A 130 5.19 -0.61 -9.07
C THR A 130 4.19 -0.69 -10.22
N VAL A 131 3.32 -1.69 -10.18
CA VAL A 131 2.24 -1.84 -11.15
C VAL A 131 0.94 -2.21 -10.42
N ASP A 132 -0.15 -1.56 -10.81
CA ASP A 132 -1.49 -2.00 -10.43
C ASP A 132 -2.11 -2.74 -11.61
N LEU A 133 -2.55 -3.98 -11.39
CA LEU A 133 -3.08 -4.85 -12.43
C LEU A 133 -4.58 -5.05 -12.21
N ASN A 134 -5.38 -4.62 -13.19
CA ASN A 134 -6.81 -4.85 -13.21
C ASN A 134 -7.11 -6.03 -14.10
N CYS A 135 -7.38 -7.19 -13.51
CA CYS A 135 -7.62 -8.43 -14.24
C CYS A 135 -9.13 -8.70 -14.39
N HIS A 136 -9.51 -9.24 -15.55
CA HIS A 136 -10.89 -9.62 -15.89
C HIS A 136 -10.95 -11.06 -16.40
N TYR A 137 -12.06 -11.73 -16.08
CA TYR A 137 -12.37 -13.07 -16.57
C TYR A 137 -13.86 -13.22 -16.86
N HIS A 138 -14.24 -13.29 -18.14
CA HIS A 138 -15.58 -13.62 -18.65
C HIS A 138 -16.77 -13.03 -17.85
N GLY A 139 -16.68 -11.75 -17.44
CA GLY A 139 -17.73 -11.09 -16.63
C GLY A 139 -17.99 -11.73 -15.27
N SER A 140 -17.08 -12.59 -14.81
CA SER A 140 -17.15 -13.34 -13.58
C SER A 140 -16.10 -12.86 -12.59
N ARG A 141 -16.33 -13.16 -11.30
CA ARG A 141 -15.39 -12.79 -10.25
C ARG A 141 -14.16 -13.70 -10.32
N ILE A 142 -12.98 -13.10 -10.41
CA ILE A 142 -11.70 -13.82 -10.28
C ILE A 142 -11.54 -14.29 -8.83
N SER A 143 -11.15 -15.56 -8.64
CA SER A 143 -10.89 -16.12 -7.32
C SER A 143 -9.61 -15.53 -6.72
N ARG A 144 -9.48 -15.57 -5.38
CA ARG A 144 -8.28 -15.05 -4.71
C ARG A 144 -7.02 -15.81 -5.13
N ASP A 145 -7.11 -17.13 -5.30
CA ASP A 145 -6.00 -17.98 -5.73
C ASP A 145 -5.42 -17.55 -7.09
N VAL A 146 -6.26 -17.08 -8.02
CA VAL A 146 -5.80 -16.56 -9.31
C VAL A 146 -5.12 -15.21 -9.14
N LEU A 147 -5.62 -14.32 -8.28
CA LEU A 147 -4.96 -13.06 -7.98
C LEU A 147 -3.57 -13.27 -7.35
N ASP A 148 -3.46 -14.22 -6.42
CA ASP A 148 -2.18 -14.57 -5.80
C ASP A 148 -1.22 -15.19 -6.84
N ALA A 149 -1.73 -15.95 -7.81
CA ALA A 149 -0.92 -16.45 -8.94
C ALA A 149 -0.43 -15.32 -9.86
N VAL A 150 -1.24 -14.28 -10.10
CA VAL A 150 -0.82 -13.08 -10.84
C VAL A 150 0.30 -12.35 -10.08
N GLU A 151 0.18 -12.16 -8.77
CA GLU A 151 1.24 -11.58 -7.94
C GLU A 151 2.53 -12.40 -8.02
N ALA A 152 2.42 -13.74 -8.00
CA ALA A 152 3.55 -14.65 -8.07
C ALA A 152 4.34 -14.57 -9.39
N VAL A 153 3.70 -14.25 -10.52
CA VAL A 153 4.40 -14.03 -11.80
C VAL A 153 5.49 -12.95 -11.66
N PHE A 154 5.20 -11.93 -10.86
CA PHE A 154 6.07 -10.76 -10.70
C PHE A 154 6.88 -10.76 -9.41
N ALA A 155 6.73 -11.79 -8.58
CA ALA A 155 7.54 -12.01 -7.38
C ALA A 155 8.95 -12.52 -7.71
N ASN A 156 9.25 -12.85 -8.97
CA ASN A 156 10.60 -13.21 -9.39
C ASN A 156 11.52 -11.97 -9.37
N ASP A 157 12.61 -12.05 -8.61
CA ASP A 157 13.65 -11.03 -8.48
C ASP A 157 14.25 -10.61 -9.84
N ASP A 158 14.22 -11.49 -10.84
CA ASP A 158 14.67 -11.21 -12.21
C ASP A 158 13.91 -10.04 -12.86
N TYR A 159 12.67 -9.78 -12.43
CA TYR A 159 11.87 -8.68 -12.94
C TYR A 159 12.08 -7.35 -12.19
N GLN A 160 12.77 -7.36 -11.05
CA GLN A 160 13.07 -6.17 -10.24
C GLN A 160 11.85 -5.31 -9.88
N ILE A 161 10.67 -5.94 -9.75
CA ILE A 161 9.41 -5.27 -9.43
C ILE A 161 9.34 -5.08 -7.91
N ILE A 162 9.13 -3.84 -7.46
CA ILE A 162 9.15 -3.46 -6.04
C ILE A 162 7.77 -3.67 -5.38
N GLY A 163 6.69 -3.62 -6.18
CA GLY A 163 5.36 -3.88 -5.66
C GLY A 163 4.33 -4.10 -6.76
N VAL A 164 3.58 -5.18 -6.64
CA VAL A 164 2.41 -5.46 -7.49
C VAL A 164 1.17 -5.42 -6.61
N ASP A 165 0.12 -4.78 -7.09
CA ASP A 165 -1.21 -4.91 -6.48
C ASP A 165 -2.19 -5.33 -7.57
N VAL A 166 -2.90 -6.42 -7.31
CA VAL A 166 -3.79 -7.03 -8.28
C VAL A 166 -5.22 -6.86 -7.81
N MET A 167 -6.00 -6.16 -8.60
CA MET A 167 -7.42 -5.93 -8.35
C MET A 167 -8.25 -6.75 -9.33
N ALA A 168 -9.20 -7.51 -8.80
CA ALA A 168 -10.26 -8.11 -9.59
C ALA A 168 -11.31 -7.03 -9.90
N VAL A 169 -11.58 -6.78 -11.17
CA VAL A 169 -12.64 -5.87 -11.58
C VAL A 169 -13.82 -6.68 -12.11
N SER A 170 -14.89 -6.78 -11.31
CA SER A 170 -16.18 -7.27 -11.79
C SER A 170 -16.84 -6.16 -12.61
N LEU A 171 -17.16 -6.45 -13.88
CA LEU A 171 -18.03 -5.60 -14.70
C LEU A 171 -19.47 -5.60 -14.15
#